data_AF-A0A2N2T1T1-F1
#
_entry.id   AF-A0A2N2T1T1-F1
#
_cell.length_a   1.000
_cell.length_b   1.000
_cell.length_c   1.000
_cell.angle_alpha   90.00
_cell.angle_beta   90.00
_cell.angle_gamma   90.00
#
_symmetry.space_group_name_H-M   'P 1'
#
loop_
_entity.id
_entity.type
_entity.pdbx_description
1 polymer ?
#
loop_
_entity_poly.entity_id
_entity_poly.type
_entity_poly.pdbx_seq_one_letter_code
_entity_poly.pdbx_strand_id
1 'polypeptide(L)'
;MTRHPSATPDHWQTVTDHISALGESPFWHPHEQMLYWVDISGKQILRANIYMGTVETWDMPSEPGCIAPAASGGLVIALRHGVFRAQTWGGPLQHLATLDYDPTHMRANDGKCDALGRFWIGTIDETRSKKNAVLFCIDARDLAKTGKPQVRCMLSPANLSASTANGLAWSPDSHTLYWADTPSHTVWAWDFDAPTAALTAQRVFASFCPKPTGWLADPAAQNNGGYRGRPDGAAVDAQGNYWVAMYEGRRVCQLAPDGSLLAEYAVPLPCPTMPCFGGEDLKTLYLTSARHHRNAAELAAYPLSGQVLSMRVEVAGLPVNFYVD
;
A
#
# COMPACT_ATOMS: atom_id res chain seq x y z
N MET A 1 15.16 25.36 16.80
CA MET A 1 15.77 24.83 15.56
C MET A 1 16.40 23.48 15.87
N THR A 2 15.57 22.45 15.94
CA THR A 2 16.02 21.07 16.08
C THR A 2 16.41 20.57 14.68
N ARG A 3 17.72 20.35 14.47
CA ARG A 3 18.21 19.72 13.25
C ARG A 3 17.77 18.26 13.28
N HIS A 4 16.82 17.90 12.42
CA HIS A 4 16.54 16.50 12.13
C HIS A 4 17.80 15.89 11.49
N PRO A 5 18.29 14.73 11.95
CA PRO A 5 19.39 14.06 11.29
C PRO A 5 18.92 13.67 9.88
N SER A 6 19.50 14.28 8.85
CA SER A 6 19.29 13.80 7.48
C SER A 6 20.02 12.47 7.35
N ALA A 7 19.29 11.37 7.38
CA ALA A 7 19.84 10.07 7.04
C ALA A 7 20.37 10.12 5.60
N THR A 8 21.61 9.71 5.40
CA THR A 8 22.27 9.65 4.09
C THR A 8 21.56 8.64 3.16
N PRO A 9 21.63 8.80 1.83
CA PRO A 9 21.02 7.87 0.85
C PRO A 9 21.50 6.41 0.92
N ASP A 10 22.56 6.12 1.68
CA ASP A 10 23.28 4.84 1.72
C ASP A 10 22.56 3.69 2.47
N HIS A 11 21.30 3.88 2.89
CA HIS A 11 20.58 2.88 3.70
C HIS A 11 19.67 1.93 2.92
N TRP A 12 19.37 2.23 1.65
CA TRP A 12 18.50 1.38 0.83
C TRP A 12 19.33 0.39 0.01
N GLN A 13 18.96 -0.89 0.09
CA GLN A 13 19.51 -1.96 -0.72
C GLN A 13 18.41 -2.63 -1.54
N THR A 14 18.73 -3.03 -2.77
CA THR A 14 17.85 -3.85 -3.60
C THR A 14 17.63 -5.21 -2.94
N VAL A 15 16.37 -5.65 -2.87
CA VAL A 15 16.00 -6.97 -2.34
C VAL A 15 16.08 -8.02 -3.44
N THR A 16 15.62 -7.68 -4.64
CA THR A 16 15.62 -8.53 -5.83
C THR A 16 15.86 -7.67 -7.05
N ASP A 17 16.46 -8.22 -8.10
CA ASP A 17 16.62 -7.56 -9.39
C ASP A 17 15.34 -7.53 -10.23
N HIS A 18 14.24 -8.14 -9.75
CA HIS A 18 12.95 -8.11 -10.41
C HIS A 18 12.41 -6.68 -10.49
N ILE A 19 11.94 -6.29 -11.67
CA ILE A 19 11.46 -4.95 -11.96
C ILE A 19 9.97 -5.01 -12.25
N SER A 20 9.16 -4.50 -11.32
CA SER A 20 7.72 -4.31 -11.52
C SER A 20 7.43 -3.01 -12.27
N ALA A 21 6.43 -3.02 -13.14
CA ALA A 21 5.90 -1.80 -13.75
C ALA A 21 5.26 -0.89 -12.68
N LEU A 22 4.40 -1.47 -11.84
CA LEU A 22 3.76 -0.81 -10.70
C LEU A 22 3.74 -1.78 -9.51
N GLY A 23 4.85 -1.83 -8.77
CA GLY A 23 4.98 -2.64 -7.57
C GLY A 23 4.12 -2.09 -6.43
N GLU A 24 3.30 -2.92 -5.79
CA GLU A 24 2.34 -2.50 -4.77
C GLU A 24 2.00 -3.61 -3.76
N SER A 25 1.20 -3.28 -2.73
CA SER A 25 0.62 -4.21 -1.76
C SER A 25 1.63 -5.21 -1.14
N PRO A 26 2.81 -4.77 -0.66
CA PRO A 26 3.76 -5.68 -0.09
C PRO A 26 3.35 -6.15 1.32
N PHE A 27 3.70 -7.39 1.65
CA PHE A 27 3.65 -7.91 3.01
C PHE A 27 4.71 -8.99 3.25
N TRP A 28 5.16 -9.11 4.50
CA TRP A 28 6.02 -10.19 4.94
C TRP A 28 5.20 -11.35 5.49
N HIS A 29 5.31 -12.54 4.89
CA HIS A 29 4.65 -13.73 5.38
C HIS A 29 5.51 -14.40 6.47
N PRO A 30 5.07 -14.43 7.74
CA PRO A 30 5.93 -14.90 8.84
C PRO A 30 6.26 -16.39 8.77
N HIS A 31 5.30 -17.23 8.37
CA HIS A 31 5.52 -18.70 8.32
C HIS A 31 6.34 -19.16 7.13
N GLU A 32 6.13 -18.57 5.96
CA GLU A 32 6.90 -18.87 4.76
C GLU A 32 8.25 -18.12 4.71
N GLN A 33 8.43 -17.10 5.55
CA GLN A 33 9.56 -16.19 5.55
C GLN A 33 9.84 -15.62 4.14
N MET A 34 8.76 -15.19 3.48
CA MET A 34 8.80 -14.61 2.14
C MET A 34 8.17 -13.23 2.10
N LEU A 35 8.74 -12.37 1.26
CA LEU A 35 8.15 -11.09 0.90
C LEU A 35 7.19 -11.30 -0.27
N TYR A 36 5.95 -10.87 -0.14
CA TYR A 36 4.94 -10.85 -1.20
C TYR A 36 4.71 -9.41 -1.68
N TRP A 37 4.35 -9.24 -2.95
CA TRP A 37 3.88 -7.97 -3.53
C TRP A 37 3.13 -8.24 -4.84
N VAL A 38 2.55 -7.19 -5.43
CA VAL A 38 1.92 -7.26 -6.76
C VAL A 38 2.64 -6.36 -7.75
N ASP A 39 2.63 -6.74 -9.03
CA ASP A 39 2.81 -5.79 -10.13
C ASP A 39 1.44 -5.55 -10.77
N ILE A 40 0.82 -4.42 -10.43
CA ILE A 40 -0.55 -4.08 -10.88
C ILE A 40 -0.60 -4.02 -12.41
N SER A 41 0.32 -3.25 -13.01
CA SER A 41 0.38 -3.05 -14.46
C SER A 41 0.91 -4.28 -15.20
N GLY A 42 1.81 -5.04 -14.56
CA GLY A 42 2.30 -6.33 -15.06
C GLY A 42 1.27 -7.47 -14.95
N LYS A 43 0.21 -7.30 -14.17
CA LYS A 43 -0.83 -8.31 -13.88
C LYS A 43 -0.24 -9.56 -13.23
N GLN A 44 0.61 -9.39 -12.23
CA GLN A 44 1.28 -10.49 -11.55
C GLN A 44 1.22 -10.32 -10.03
N ILE A 45 1.12 -11.45 -9.33
CA ILE A 45 1.48 -11.53 -7.91
C ILE A 45 2.89 -12.13 -7.82
N LEU A 46 3.70 -11.62 -6.91
CA LEU A 46 5.07 -12.03 -6.74
C LEU A 46 5.35 -12.40 -5.29
N ARG A 47 6.28 -13.33 -5.10
CA ARG A 47 6.88 -13.59 -3.79
C ARG A 47 8.36 -13.89 -3.92
N ALA A 48 9.12 -13.54 -2.90
CA ALA A 48 10.56 -13.78 -2.86
C ALA A 48 11.01 -14.35 -1.52
N ASN A 49 11.86 -15.37 -1.59
CA ASN A 49 12.73 -15.72 -0.47
C ASN A 49 13.92 -14.76 -0.49
N ILE A 50 13.95 -13.83 0.46
CA ILE A 50 14.95 -12.77 0.52
C ILE A 50 16.38 -13.27 0.78
N TYR A 51 16.55 -14.48 1.32
CA TYR A 51 17.87 -15.07 1.58
C TYR A 51 18.43 -15.77 0.34
N MET A 52 17.55 -16.36 -0.47
CA MET A 52 17.93 -17.06 -1.70
C MET A 52 17.92 -16.14 -2.94
N GLY A 53 17.27 -14.97 -2.85
CA GLY A 53 17.11 -14.03 -3.96
C GLY A 53 16.21 -14.53 -5.08
N THR A 54 15.51 -15.66 -4.90
CA THR A 54 14.63 -16.23 -5.92
C THR A 54 13.26 -15.57 -5.86
N VAL A 55 12.79 -15.09 -7.01
CA VAL A 55 11.45 -14.51 -7.19
C VAL A 55 10.56 -15.50 -7.94
N GLU A 56 9.40 -15.77 -7.36
CA GLU A 56 8.33 -16.51 -7.99
C GLU A 56 7.24 -15.55 -8.46
N THR A 57 6.68 -15.80 -9.65
CA THR A 57 5.63 -15.00 -10.25
C THR A 57 4.38 -15.83 -10.49
N TRP A 58 3.22 -15.19 -10.35
CA TRP A 58 1.93 -15.79 -10.63
C TRP A 58 1.09 -14.82 -11.47
N ASP A 59 0.86 -15.20 -12.72
CA ASP A 59 0.08 -14.41 -13.68
C ASP A 59 -1.39 -14.33 -13.29
N MET A 60 -1.93 -13.12 -13.32
CA MET A 60 -3.32 -12.82 -13.00
C MET A 60 -4.13 -12.49 -14.27
N PRO A 61 -5.43 -12.82 -14.30
CA PRO A 61 -6.29 -12.54 -15.47
C PRO A 61 -6.58 -11.04 -15.65
N SER A 62 -6.39 -10.23 -14.61
CA SER A 62 -6.50 -8.77 -14.66
C SER A 62 -5.63 -8.15 -13.57
N GLU A 63 -5.59 -6.82 -13.48
CA GLU A 63 -4.77 -6.07 -12.53
C GLU A 63 -5.07 -6.48 -11.08
N PRO A 64 -4.10 -7.05 -10.34
CA PRO A 64 -4.22 -7.26 -8.91
C PRO A 64 -3.99 -5.95 -8.18
N GLY A 65 -5.03 -5.35 -7.60
CA GLY A 65 -4.89 -4.12 -6.82
C GLY A 65 -4.16 -4.38 -5.51
N CYS A 66 -4.64 -5.34 -4.73
CA CYS A 66 -4.09 -5.70 -3.44
C CYS A 66 -4.33 -7.17 -3.09
N ILE A 67 -3.52 -7.67 -2.15
CA ILE A 67 -3.52 -9.04 -1.67
C ILE A 67 -3.32 -9.10 -0.15
N ALA A 68 -3.77 -10.18 0.48
CA ALA A 68 -3.45 -10.49 1.87
C ALA A 68 -3.30 -12.01 2.07
N PRO A 69 -2.45 -12.45 3.02
CA PRO A 69 -2.37 -13.86 3.37
C PRO A 69 -3.67 -14.30 4.07
N ALA A 70 -4.13 -15.51 3.82
CA ALA A 70 -5.31 -16.07 4.47
C ALA A 70 -4.91 -17.05 5.58
N ALA A 71 -5.61 -17.00 6.72
CA ALA A 71 -5.34 -17.85 7.88
C ALA A 71 -5.50 -19.35 7.55
N SER A 72 -6.38 -19.66 6.61
CA SER A 72 -6.61 -21.00 6.06
C SER A 72 -5.62 -21.41 4.94
N GLY A 73 -4.60 -20.58 4.65
CA GLY A 73 -3.53 -20.83 3.68
C GLY A 73 -3.73 -20.15 2.32
N GLY A 74 -2.66 -19.75 1.62
CA GLY A 74 -2.79 -19.02 0.34
C GLY A 74 -3.24 -17.57 0.52
N LEU A 75 -3.94 -17.01 -0.48
CA LEU A 75 -4.22 -15.56 -0.57
C LEU A 75 -5.71 -15.23 -0.75
N VAL A 76 -6.11 -14.06 -0.26
CA VAL A 76 -7.26 -13.30 -0.78
C VAL A 76 -6.73 -12.19 -1.70
N ILE A 77 -7.39 -12.00 -2.85
CA ILE A 77 -6.88 -11.20 -3.97
C ILE A 77 -7.99 -10.28 -4.48
N ALA A 78 -7.73 -8.97 -4.53
CA ALA A 78 -8.62 -8.02 -5.19
C ALA A 78 -8.15 -7.78 -6.63
N LEU A 79 -8.92 -8.28 -7.60
CA LEU A 79 -8.71 -8.02 -9.02
C LEU A 79 -9.68 -6.95 -9.52
N ARG A 80 -9.47 -6.44 -10.74
CA ARG A 80 -10.37 -5.46 -11.39
C ARG A 80 -11.86 -5.83 -11.30
N HIS A 81 -12.21 -7.12 -11.42
CA HIS A 81 -13.61 -7.57 -11.54
C HIS A 81 -14.19 -8.19 -10.26
N GLY A 82 -13.44 -8.19 -9.15
CA GLY A 82 -13.93 -8.77 -7.91
C GLY A 82 -12.83 -9.22 -6.96
N VAL A 83 -13.28 -9.79 -5.85
CA VAL A 83 -12.44 -10.39 -4.81
C VAL A 83 -12.44 -11.90 -5.00
N PHE A 84 -11.26 -12.49 -4.96
CA PHE A 84 -11.02 -13.91 -5.21
C PHE A 84 -10.24 -14.53 -4.06
N ARG A 85 -10.48 -15.81 -3.82
CA ARG A 85 -9.75 -16.65 -2.89
C ARG A 85 -8.95 -17.70 -3.65
N ALA A 86 -7.72 -17.92 -3.24
CA ALA A 86 -6.93 -19.04 -3.72
C ALA A 86 -6.23 -19.74 -2.56
N GLN A 87 -6.65 -20.98 -2.27
CA GLN A 87 -6.24 -21.74 -1.09
C GLN A 87 -4.74 -22.07 -1.06
N THR A 88 -4.06 -22.00 -2.21
CA THR A 88 -2.63 -22.24 -2.34
C THR A 88 -2.03 -21.30 -3.39
N TRP A 89 -0.72 -21.06 -3.30
CA TRP A 89 0.04 -20.34 -4.32
C TRP A 89 -0.12 -20.98 -5.70
N GLY A 90 -0.47 -20.19 -6.72
CA GLY A 90 -0.70 -20.72 -8.07
C GLY A 90 -2.01 -21.49 -8.25
N GLY A 91 -2.85 -21.60 -7.20
CA GLY A 91 -4.09 -22.36 -7.21
C GLY A 91 -5.23 -21.70 -8.00
N PRO A 92 -6.37 -22.38 -8.16
CA PRO A 92 -7.54 -21.80 -8.83
C PRO A 92 -8.09 -20.59 -8.06
N LEU A 93 -8.50 -19.55 -8.80
CA LEU A 93 -9.15 -18.36 -8.24
C LEU A 93 -10.65 -18.63 -8.06
N GLN A 94 -11.10 -18.72 -6.81
CA GLN A 94 -12.51 -18.83 -6.45
C GLN A 94 -13.09 -17.44 -6.23
N HIS A 95 -14.16 -17.09 -6.95
CA HIS A 95 -14.82 -15.79 -6.75
C HIS A 95 -15.48 -15.73 -5.36
N LEU A 96 -15.24 -14.65 -4.63
CA LEU A 96 -15.84 -14.38 -3.32
C LEU A 96 -16.90 -13.28 -3.38
N ALA A 97 -16.60 -12.18 -4.06
CA ALA A 97 -17.45 -11.00 -4.09
C ALA A 97 -17.19 -10.13 -5.31
N THR A 98 -18.23 -9.43 -5.77
CA THR A 98 -18.11 -8.34 -6.73
C THR A 98 -18.30 -7.03 -5.98
N LEU A 99 -17.42 -6.07 -6.22
CA LEU A 99 -17.48 -4.74 -5.61
C LEU A 99 -18.35 -3.81 -6.47
N ASP A 100 -19.08 -2.92 -5.82
CA ASP A 100 -20.02 -2.01 -6.49
C ASP A 100 -19.28 -0.80 -7.08
N TYR A 101 -18.58 -1.04 -8.19
CA TYR A 101 -17.99 -0.01 -9.06
C TYR A 101 -17.99 -0.48 -10.52
N ASP A 102 -17.79 0.44 -11.46
CA ASP A 102 -17.72 0.12 -12.88
C ASP A 102 -16.28 -0.29 -13.28
N PRO A 103 -16.02 -1.58 -13.58
CA PRO A 103 -14.68 -2.09 -13.85
C PRO A 103 -14.08 -1.60 -15.18
N THR A 104 -14.88 -0.95 -16.05
CA THR A 104 -14.39 -0.39 -17.32
C THR A 104 -13.41 0.76 -17.12
N HIS A 105 -13.52 1.46 -15.99
CA HIS A 105 -12.68 2.62 -15.67
C HIS A 105 -12.22 2.67 -14.21
N MET A 106 -12.76 1.82 -13.34
CA MET A 106 -12.33 1.68 -11.96
C MET A 106 -11.72 0.30 -11.69
N ARG A 107 -10.88 0.23 -10.67
CA ARG A 107 -10.33 -1.03 -10.14
C ARG A 107 -10.02 -0.92 -8.66
N ALA A 108 -9.84 -2.08 -8.02
CA ALA A 108 -9.14 -2.16 -6.75
C ALA A 108 -7.74 -1.52 -6.84
N ASN A 109 -7.33 -0.86 -5.77
CA ASN A 109 -6.02 -0.24 -5.60
C ASN A 109 -5.40 -0.78 -4.30
N ASP A 110 -5.11 0.05 -3.31
CA ASP A 110 -4.60 -0.39 -2.01
C ASP A 110 -5.63 -1.19 -1.20
N GLY A 111 -5.15 -2.08 -0.34
CA GLY A 111 -5.96 -2.86 0.57
C GLY A 111 -5.13 -3.78 1.46
N LYS A 112 -5.64 -4.05 2.66
CA LYS A 112 -5.01 -4.86 3.71
C LYS A 112 -6.09 -5.47 4.61
N CYS A 113 -5.72 -6.46 5.42
CA CYS A 113 -6.60 -6.96 6.47
C CYS A 113 -6.51 -6.12 7.75
N ASP A 114 -7.64 -5.93 8.41
CA ASP A 114 -7.64 -5.42 9.79
C ASP A 114 -7.30 -6.53 10.80
N ALA A 115 -7.17 -6.17 12.08
CA ALA A 115 -6.79 -7.09 13.16
C ALA A 115 -7.79 -8.23 13.40
N LEU A 116 -9.01 -8.13 12.87
CA LEU A 116 -10.00 -9.21 12.95
C LEU A 116 -10.05 -10.06 11.68
N GLY A 117 -9.23 -9.76 10.67
CA GLY A 117 -9.12 -10.52 9.44
C GLY A 117 -10.14 -10.18 8.37
N ARG A 118 -10.81 -9.02 8.46
CA ARG A 118 -11.65 -8.52 7.37
C ARG A 118 -10.75 -7.91 6.29
N PHE A 119 -11.04 -8.14 5.02
CA PHE A 119 -10.26 -7.60 3.91
C PHE A 119 -10.81 -6.25 3.47
N TRP A 120 -9.99 -5.21 3.54
CA TRP A 120 -10.37 -3.85 3.17
C TRP A 120 -9.73 -3.45 1.85
N ILE A 121 -10.51 -2.80 0.98
CA ILE A 121 -10.10 -2.48 -0.38
C ILE A 121 -10.50 -1.06 -0.73
N GLY A 122 -9.50 -0.24 -1.04
CA GLY A 122 -9.66 1.05 -1.68
C GLY A 122 -9.73 0.91 -3.21
N THR A 123 -10.44 1.82 -3.88
CA THR A 123 -10.52 1.85 -5.34
C THR A 123 -9.91 3.11 -5.95
N ILE A 124 -9.65 3.05 -7.25
CA ILE A 124 -9.21 4.18 -8.07
C ILE A 124 -10.06 4.25 -9.34
N ASP A 125 -10.40 5.47 -9.77
CA ASP A 125 -10.86 5.76 -11.13
C ASP A 125 -9.66 6.16 -11.99
N GLU A 126 -9.36 5.32 -12.97
CA GLU A 126 -8.18 5.45 -13.82
C GLU A 126 -8.30 6.61 -14.81
N THR A 127 -9.51 7.12 -15.07
CA THR A 127 -9.70 8.34 -15.86
C THR A 127 -9.19 9.57 -15.13
N ARG A 128 -9.10 9.50 -13.78
CA ARG A 128 -8.73 10.60 -12.89
C ARG A 128 -9.59 11.85 -13.08
N SER A 129 -10.77 11.68 -13.66
CA SER A 129 -11.71 12.77 -13.96
C SER A 129 -12.70 13.01 -12.83
N LYS A 130 -12.88 12.01 -11.95
CA LYS A 130 -13.85 12.02 -10.86
C LYS A 130 -13.19 11.75 -9.51
N LYS A 131 -13.88 12.17 -8.46
CA LYS A 131 -13.57 11.87 -7.06
C LYS A 131 -14.52 10.79 -6.54
N ASN A 132 -14.41 9.61 -7.13
CA ASN A 132 -15.29 8.45 -6.94
C ASN A 132 -14.59 7.24 -6.30
N ALA A 133 -13.43 7.41 -5.66
CA ALA A 133 -12.80 6.34 -4.91
C ALA A 133 -13.71 5.88 -3.75
N VAL A 134 -13.70 4.57 -3.49
CA VAL A 134 -14.54 3.90 -2.49
C VAL A 134 -13.63 3.05 -1.59
N LEU A 135 -13.97 2.95 -0.31
CA LEU A 135 -13.38 1.99 0.62
C LEU A 135 -14.42 0.92 0.97
N PHE A 136 -14.11 -0.33 0.64
CA PHE A 136 -14.92 -1.50 0.98
C PHE A 136 -14.32 -2.28 2.14
N CYS A 137 -15.18 -2.94 2.92
CA CYS A 137 -14.82 -3.95 3.92
C CYS A 137 -15.53 -5.26 3.56
N ILE A 138 -14.76 -6.33 3.39
CA ILE A 138 -15.24 -7.68 3.10
C ILE A 138 -15.00 -8.54 4.34
N ASP A 139 -16.09 -9.05 4.92
CA ASP A 139 -16.07 -9.92 6.09
C ASP A 139 -16.58 -11.30 5.73
N ALA A 140 -15.71 -12.31 5.80
CA ALA A 140 -16.04 -13.69 5.50
C ALA A 140 -15.99 -14.60 6.73
N ARG A 141 -15.87 -14.07 7.95
CA ARG A 141 -15.72 -14.89 9.16
C ARG A 141 -16.94 -15.77 9.46
N ASP A 142 -18.10 -15.40 8.92
CA ASP A 142 -19.33 -16.19 8.99
C ASP A 142 -19.66 -16.89 7.65
N LEU A 143 -18.73 -16.95 6.69
CA LEU A 143 -18.94 -17.52 5.35
C LEU A 143 -19.47 -18.95 5.40
N ALA A 144 -18.94 -19.78 6.30
CA ALA A 144 -19.42 -21.16 6.51
C ALA A 144 -20.90 -21.23 6.93
N LYS A 145 -21.43 -20.20 7.59
CA LYS A 145 -22.84 -20.13 8.03
C LYS A 145 -23.74 -19.44 7.01
N THR A 146 -23.26 -18.40 6.34
CA THR A 146 -24.06 -17.54 5.44
C THR A 146 -23.98 -17.94 3.97
N GLY A 147 -22.96 -18.72 3.58
CA GLY A 147 -22.68 -19.09 2.20
C GLY A 147 -22.13 -17.97 1.31
N LYS A 148 -21.97 -16.75 1.84
CA LYS A 148 -21.38 -15.60 1.13
C LYS A 148 -20.75 -14.59 2.12
N PRO A 149 -19.71 -13.86 1.71
CA PRO A 149 -19.15 -12.80 2.56
C PRO A 149 -20.12 -11.61 2.67
N GLN A 150 -19.99 -10.86 3.76
CA GLN A 150 -20.60 -9.55 3.89
C GLN A 150 -19.70 -8.51 3.23
N VAL A 151 -20.24 -7.76 2.27
CA VAL A 151 -19.55 -6.62 1.64
C VAL A 151 -20.20 -5.34 2.11
N ARG A 152 -19.41 -4.42 2.68
CA ARG A 152 -19.87 -3.10 3.12
C ARG A 152 -19.07 -2.00 2.44
N CYS A 153 -19.78 -0.99 1.94
CA CYS A 153 -19.20 0.27 1.53
C CYS A 153 -19.00 1.14 2.77
N MET A 154 -17.75 1.43 3.11
CA MET A 154 -17.36 2.13 4.33
C MET A 154 -17.18 3.62 4.07
N LEU A 155 -16.49 3.97 2.99
CA LEU A 155 -16.34 5.33 2.51
C LEU A 155 -16.70 5.41 1.03
N SER A 156 -17.40 6.46 0.63
CA SER A 156 -17.82 6.73 -0.74
C SER A 156 -17.85 8.24 -0.98
N PRO A 157 -18.08 8.71 -2.22
CA PRO A 157 -18.18 10.14 -2.50
C PRO A 157 -19.25 10.89 -1.70
N ALA A 158 -20.22 10.17 -1.12
CA ALA A 158 -21.24 10.73 -0.26
C ALA A 158 -20.72 11.16 1.12
N ASN A 159 -19.62 10.55 1.62
CA ASN A 159 -19.05 10.87 2.92
C ASN A 159 -17.59 11.34 2.87
N LEU A 160 -16.83 10.98 1.83
CA LEU A 160 -15.51 11.52 1.53
C LEU A 160 -15.24 11.47 0.02
N SER A 161 -15.14 12.64 -0.60
CA SER A 161 -14.84 12.77 -2.03
C SER A 161 -13.32 12.63 -2.27
N ALA A 162 -12.88 11.40 -2.52
CA ALA A 162 -11.48 11.04 -2.82
C ALA A 162 -11.31 10.57 -4.27
N SER A 163 -10.13 10.78 -4.86
CA SER A 163 -9.80 10.34 -6.22
C SER A 163 -8.99 9.05 -6.25
N THR A 164 -8.11 8.82 -5.28
CA THR A 164 -7.27 7.62 -5.26
C THR A 164 -7.06 7.16 -3.83
N ALA A 165 -7.63 5.99 -3.54
CA ALA A 165 -7.54 5.31 -2.25
C ALA A 165 -6.17 4.67 -2.04
N ASN A 166 -5.48 5.07 -0.98
CA ASN A 166 -4.15 4.58 -0.64
C ASN A 166 -3.89 4.70 0.87
N GLY A 167 -2.70 4.31 1.32
CA GLY A 167 -2.21 4.56 2.68
C GLY A 167 -3.03 3.90 3.77
N LEU A 168 -3.70 2.78 3.47
CA LEU A 168 -4.58 2.13 4.45
C LEU A 168 -3.76 1.49 5.57
N ALA A 169 -4.02 1.88 6.81
CA ALA A 169 -3.41 1.29 8.00
C ALA A 169 -4.26 1.47 9.26
N TRP A 170 -3.88 0.80 10.34
CA TRP A 170 -4.49 0.94 11.66
C TRP A 170 -3.43 1.22 12.73
N SER A 171 -3.82 1.93 13.78
CA SER A 171 -3.00 2.05 14.99
C SER A 171 -2.83 0.68 15.68
N PRO A 172 -1.76 0.48 16.47
CA PRO A 172 -1.50 -0.82 17.11
C PRO A 172 -2.63 -1.30 18.03
N ASP A 173 -3.35 -0.38 18.65
CA ASP A 173 -4.52 -0.65 19.50
C ASP A 173 -5.83 -0.82 18.72
N SER A 174 -5.80 -0.73 17.38
CA SER A 174 -6.96 -0.79 16.51
C SER A 174 -8.05 0.25 16.82
N HIS A 175 -7.69 1.40 17.39
CA HIS A 175 -8.63 2.50 17.65
C HIS A 175 -8.62 3.60 16.59
N THR A 176 -7.64 3.60 15.69
CA THR A 176 -7.55 4.57 14.59
C THR A 176 -7.37 3.86 13.26
N LEU A 177 -8.13 4.25 12.25
CA LEU A 177 -7.90 3.90 10.84
C LEU A 177 -7.30 5.11 10.11
N TYR A 178 -6.29 4.89 9.28
CA TYR A 178 -5.68 5.88 8.41
C TYR A 178 -6.00 5.57 6.94
N TRP A 179 -6.21 6.61 6.13
CA TRP A 179 -6.42 6.46 4.69
C TRP A 179 -6.04 7.74 3.94
N ALA A 180 -5.30 7.60 2.85
CA ALA A 180 -4.79 8.70 2.05
C ALA A 180 -5.60 8.90 0.76
N ASP A 181 -5.90 10.17 0.46
CA ASP A 181 -6.32 10.58 -0.89
C ASP A 181 -5.11 11.17 -1.61
N THR A 182 -4.53 10.38 -2.52
CA THR A 182 -3.24 10.67 -3.16
C THR A 182 -3.23 12.04 -3.87
N PRO A 183 -4.20 12.41 -4.73
CA PRO A 183 -4.18 13.69 -5.44
C PRO A 183 -4.47 14.89 -4.53
N SER A 184 -5.18 14.70 -3.43
CA SER A 184 -5.44 15.76 -2.43
C SER A 184 -4.29 15.94 -1.43
N HIS A 185 -3.20 15.16 -1.54
CA HIS A 185 -2.01 15.27 -0.69
C HIS A 185 -2.34 15.22 0.81
N THR A 186 -3.37 14.43 1.17
CA THR A 186 -3.92 14.40 2.52
C THR A 186 -4.10 12.97 2.99
N VAL A 187 -3.67 12.72 4.22
CA VAL A 187 -3.96 11.52 4.99
C VAL A 187 -5.05 11.88 5.99
N TRP A 188 -6.12 11.10 5.98
CA TRP A 188 -7.24 11.19 6.89
C TRP A 188 -7.14 10.13 7.98
N ALA A 189 -7.75 10.40 9.12
CA ALA A 189 -7.93 9.45 10.20
C ALA A 189 -9.37 9.42 10.70
N TRP A 190 -9.77 8.28 11.25
CA TRP A 190 -11.05 8.05 11.93
C TRP A 190 -10.81 7.32 13.23
N ASP A 191 -11.68 7.54 14.20
CA ASP A 191 -11.84 6.60 15.30
C ASP A 191 -12.47 5.33 14.73
N PHE A 192 -11.84 4.20 15.01
CA PHE A 192 -12.20 2.88 14.49
C PHE A 192 -12.67 1.96 15.61
N ASP A 193 -13.91 1.48 15.51
CA ASP A 193 -14.40 0.43 16.40
C ASP A 193 -14.15 -0.93 15.74
N ALA A 194 -13.12 -1.65 16.20
CA ALA A 194 -12.73 -2.92 15.60
C ALA A 194 -13.89 -3.96 15.54
N PRO A 195 -14.68 -4.21 16.60
CA PRO A 195 -15.79 -5.16 16.55
C PRO A 195 -16.78 -4.89 15.41
N THR A 196 -17.25 -3.65 15.24
CA THR A 196 -18.28 -3.31 14.24
C THR A 196 -17.73 -2.83 12.90
N ALA A 197 -16.45 -2.45 12.85
CA ALA A 197 -15.81 -1.66 11.79
C ALA A 197 -16.32 -0.22 11.66
N ALA A 198 -17.01 0.33 12.66
CA ALA A 198 -17.54 1.69 12.55
C ALA A 198 -16.39 2.72 12.44
N LEU A 199 -16.59 3.70 11.56
CA LEU A 199 -15.70 4.85 11.38
C LEU A 199 -16.41 6.10 11.87
N THR A 200 -15.79 6.81 12.81
CA THR A 200 -16.31 8.06 13.37
C THR A 200 -15.20 9.10 13.52
N ALA A 201 -15.55 10.33 13.93
CA ALA A 201 -14.58 11.40 14.23
C ALA A 201 -13.53 11.64 13.12
N GLN A 202 -14.00 11.73 11.86
CA GLN A 202 -13.14 12.02 10.71
C GLN A 202 -12.31 13.28 10.93
N ARG A 203 -11.00 13.18 10.69
CA ARG A 203 -10.05 14.29 10.85
C ARG A 203 -8.92 14.20 9.84
N VAL A 204 -8.34 15.35 9.51
CA VAL A 204 -7.06 15.38 8.80
C VAL A 204 -5.99 14.89 9.78
N PHE A 205 -5.27 13.84 9.40
CA PHE A 205 -4.11 13.35 10.13
C PHE A 205 -2.85 14.10 9.72
N ALA A 206 -2.61 14.22 8.41
CA ALA A 206 -1.50 14.98 7.85
C ALA A 206 -1.85 15.50 6.45
N SER A 207 -1.31 16.67 6.09
CA SER A 207 -1.40 17.23 4.74
C SER A 207 -0.04 17.71 4.26
N PHE A 208 0.19 17.57 2.95
CA PHE A 208 1.46 17.90 2.29
C PHE A 208 1.25 18.98 1.23
N CYS A 209 2.32 19.70 0.90
CA CYS A 209 2.28 20.71 -0.17
C CYS A 209 1.82 20.06 -1.49
N PRO A 210 0.83 20.64 -2.18
CA PRO A 210 0.39 20.15 -3.48
C PRO A 210 1.51 20.15 -4.51
N LYS A 211 1.36 19.32 -5.55
CA LYS A 211 2.23 19.36 -6.72
C LYS A 211 2.23 20.77 -7.35
N PRO A 212 3.41 21.40 -7.54
CA PRO A 212 3.50 22.69 -8.19
C PRO A 212 2.92 22.66 -9.62
N THR A 213 2.24 23.74 -10.01
CA THR A 213 1.74 23.91 -11.38
C THR A 213 2.89 23.85 -12.37
N GLY A 214 2.75 23.02 -13.41
CA GLY A 214 3.78 22.86 -14.44
C GLY A 214 5.01 22.06 -13.99
N TRP A 215 4.98 21.43 -12.81
CA TRP A 215 6.05 20.52 -12.40
C TRP A 215 6.22 19.39 -13.41
N LEU A 216 7.46 19.18 -13.84
CA LEU A 216 7.88 18.07 -14.69
C LEU A 216 8.92 17.25 -13.96
N ALA A 217 8.87 15.93 -14.13
CA ALA A 217 9.91 15.05 -13.63
C ALA A 217 11.23 15.36 -14.35
N ASP A 218 12.19 15.88 -13.62
CA ASP A 218 13.55 16.15 -14.11
C ASP A 218 14.56 15.61 -13.09
N PRO A 219 15.34 14.58 -13.44
CA PRO A 219 16.41 14.07 -12.59
C PRO A 219 17.48 15.12 -12.25
N ALA A 220 17.69 16.12 -13.12
CA ALA A 220 18.67 17.17 -12.93
C ALA A 220 18.15 18.37 -12.11
N ALA A 221 16.83 18.46 -11.89
CA ALA A 221 16.25 19.56 -11.14
C ALA A 221 16.69 19.55 -9.67
N GLN A 222 17.23 20.67 -9.21
CA GLN A 222 17.57 20.88 -7.81
C GLN A 222 16.31 20.73 -6.94
N ASN A 223 16.45 20.07 -5.79
CA ASN A 223 15.38 19.85 -4.82
C ASN A 223 14.09 19.27 -5.44
N ASN A 224 14.20 18.43 -6.48
CA ASN A 224 13.06 17.83 -7.19
C ASN A 224 12.04 18.87 -7.70
N GLY A 225 12.52 20.04 -8.13
CA GLY A 225 11.66 21.15 -8.56
C GLY A 225 10.76 21.70 -7.44
N GLY A 226 11.15 21.52 -6.17
CA GLY A 226 10.38 21.90 -5.00
C GLY A 226 9.23 20.94 -4.66
N TYR A 227 8.97 19.91 -5.47
CA TYR A 227 7.91 18.95 -5.17
C TYR A 227 8.41 17.86 -4.21
N ARG A 228 7.62 17.66 -3.16
CA ARG A 228 7.95 16.77 -2.05
C ARG A 228 7.16 15.45 -2.11
N GLY A 229 6.42 15.23 -3.19
CA GLY A 229 5.60 14.02 -3.41
C GLY A 229 4.23 14.08 -2.75
N ARG A 230 3.50 12.98 -2.90
CA ARG A 230 2.16 12.78 -2.35
C ARG A 230 2.04 11.41 -1.68
N PRO A 231 1.18 11.26 -0.66
CA PRO A 231 1.06 10.01 0.06
C PRO A 231 0.51 8.91 -0.85
N ASP A 232 1.15 7.76 -0.81
CA ASP A 232 0.75 6.52 -1.50
C ASP A 232 0.46 5.45 -0.43
N GLY A 233 0.95 4.22 -0.57
CA GLY A 233 0.85 3.18 0.45
C GLY A 233 1.58 3.48 1.77
N ALA A 234 1.14 2.81 2.83
CA ALA A 234 1.66 3.01 4.18
C ALA A 234 1.69 1.74 5.05
N ALA A 235 2.41 1.85 6.17
CA ALA A 235 2.47 0.88 7.26
C ALA A 235 2.59 1.59 8.61
N VAL A 236 2.28 0.88 9.71
CA VAL A 236 2.40 1.41 11.07
C VAL A 236 3.40 0.57 11.86
N ASP A 237 4.25 1.23 12.64
CA ASP A 237 5.20 0.55 13.53
C ASP A 237 4.62 0.27 14.92
N ALA A 238 5.36 -0.49 15.73
CA ALA A 238 4.93 -0.90 17.07
C ALA A 238 4.76 0.27 18.06
N GLN A 239 5.27 1.47 17.75
CA GLN A 239 5.07 2.69 18.53
C GLN A 239 3.89 3.52 18.01
N GLY A 240 3.20 3.07 16.97
CA GLY A 240 2.08 3.77 16.36
C GLY A 240 2.50 4.85 15.36
N ASN A 241 3.79 4.91 14.97
CA ASN A 241 4.19 5.86 13.94
C ASN A 241 3.72 5.35 12.57
N TYR A 242 3.19 6.26 11.76
CA TYR A 242 2.69 5.99 10.42
C TYR A 242 3.77 6.28 9.38
N TRP A 243 4.18 5.25 8.65
CA TRP A 243 5.21 5.28 7.62
C TRP A 243 4.56 5.31 6.25
N VAL A 244 4.75 6.38 5.48
CA VAL A 244 4.09 6.59 4.19
C VAL A 244 5.11 6.83 3.09
N ALA A 245 4.96 6.06 2.00
CA ALA A 245 5.71 6.31 0.78
C ALA A 245 5.18 7.58 0.10
N MET A 246 6.10 8.42 -0.37
CA MET A 246 5.74 9.67 -1.03
C MET A 246 6.02 9.55 -2.52
N TYR A 247 5.00 9.18 -3.29
CA TYR A 247 5.08 9.03 -4.74
C TYR A 247 5.52 10.34 -5.41
N GLU A 248 6.49 10.26 -6.33
CA GLU A 248 7.20 11.39 -6.95
C GLU A 248 7.98 12.28 -5.95
N GLY A 249 8.07 11.87 -4.68
CA GLY A 249 8.73 12.60 -3.60
C GLY A 249 10.12 12.07 -3.23
N ARG A 250 10.56 10.93 -3.80
CA ARG A 250 11.86 10.31 -3.52
C ARG A 250 12.12 10.08 -2.03
N ARG A 251 11.08 9.69 -1.29
CA ARG A 251 11.19 9.48 0.15
C ARG A 251 10.10 8.61 0.76
N VAL A 252 10.35 8.16 1.97
CA VAL A 252 9.36 7.70 2.94
C VAL A 252 9.32 8.71 4.10
N CYS A 253 8.13 9.05 4.57
CA CYS A 253 7.93 9.88 5.76
C CYS A 253 7.48 9.01 6.94
N GLN A 254 8.05 9.23 8.12
CA GLN A 254 7.59 8.67 9.39
C GLN A 254 6.87 9.77 10.16
N LEU A 255 5.58 9.57 10.43
CA LEU A 255 4.72 10.49 11.16
C LEU A 255 4.41 9.93 12.55
N ALA A 256 4.44 10.77 13.57
CA ALA A 256 4.01 10.42 14.92
C ALA A 256 2.49 10.13 14.95
N PRO A 257 1.97 9.50 16.02
CA PRO A 257 0.54 9.26 16.18
C PRO A 257 -0.35 10.52 16.15
N ASP A 258 0.22 11.71 16.33
CA ASP A 258 -0.46 13.00 16.20
C ASP A 258 -0.38 13.63 14.80
N GLY A 259 0.28 12.96 13.85
CA GLY A 259 0.46 13.40 12.47
C GLY A 259 1.71 14.26 12.24
N SER A 260 2.47 14.60 13.28
CA SER A 260 3.70 15.38 13.15
C SER A 260 4.82 14.58 12.46
N LEU A 261 5.62 15.24 11.62
CA LEU A 261 6.72 14.60 10.91
C LEU A 261 7.90 14.34 11.86
N LEU A 262 8.23 13.06 12.07
CA LEU A 262 9.37 12.65 12.90
C LEU A 262 10.66 12.57 12.07
N ALA A 263 10.58 11.89 10.92
CA ALA A 263 11.72 11.63 10.07
C ALA A 263 11.34 11.51 8.59
N GLU A 264 12.32 11.77 7.74
CA GLU A 264 12.25 11.53 6.30
C GLU A 264 13.44 10.69 5.87
N TYR A 265 13.15 9.66 5.08
CA TYR A 265 14.14 8.73 4.56
C TYR A 265 14.21 8.92 3.06
N ALA A 266 15.33 9.47 2.56
CA ALA A 266 15.54 9.66 1.14
C ALA A 266 15.60 8.30 0.43
N VAL A 267 14.92 8.18 -0.71
CA VAL A 267 14.79 6.95 -1.48
C VAL A 267 15.43 7.17 -2.87
N PRO A 268 16.28 6.26 -3.37
CA PRO A 268 17.02 6.45 -4.63
C PRO A 268 16.18 6.19 -5.90
N LEU A 269 14.88 6.50 -5.86
CA LEU A 269 13.96 6.37 -6.99
C LEU A 269 12.79 7.35 -6.85
N PRO A 270 12.17 7.79 -7.97
CA PRO A 270 11.15 8.85 -7.97
C PRO A 270 9.83 8.40 -7.36
N CYS A 271 9.42 7.16 -7.61
CA CYS A 271 8.07 6.67 -7.33
C CYS A 271 8.09 5.50 -6.34
N PRO A 272 8.42 5.73 -5.05
CA PRO A 272 8.13 4.74 -4.01
C PRO A 272 6.61 4.61 -3.85
N THR A 273 6.12 3.39 -3.67
CA THR A 273 4.67 3.11 -3.67
C THR A 273 4.15 2.67 -2.31
N MET A 274 4.73 1.64 -1.69
CA MET A 274 4.22 1.16 -0.39
C MET A 274 5.30 0.52 0.47
N PRO A 275 5.41 0.91 1.76
CA PRO A 275 6.26 0.23 2.71
C PRO A 275 5.54 -0.98 3.35
N CYS A 276 6.32 -1.98 3.75
CA CYS A 276 5.90 -2.96 4.76
C CYS A 276 7.07 -3.35 5.65
N PHE A 277 6.77 -3.78 6.87
CA PHE A 277 7.78 -4.31 7.78
C PHE A 277 7.87 -5.83 7.66
N GLY A 278 9.08 -6.35 7.79
CA GLY A 278 9.33 -7.79 7.73
C GLY A 278 10.70 -8.17 8.27
N GLY A 279 11.12 -9.38 7.91
CA GLY A 279 12.21 -10.09 8.60
C GLY A 279 11.73 -10.70 9.90
N GLU A 280 12.56 -11.54 10.51
CA GLU A 280 12.21 -12.28 11.74
C GLU A 280 11.93 -11.37 12.93
N ASP A 281 12.57 -10.20 12.98
CA ASP A 281 12.41 -9.21 14.04
C ASP A 281 11.52 -8.02 13.65
N LEU A 282 10.90 -8.07 12.47
CA LEU A 282 10.06 -7.01 11.89
C LEU A 282 10.75 -5.63 11.78
N LYS A 283 12.08 -5.58 11.82
CA LYS A 283 12.87 -4.34 11.73
C LYS A 283 13.49 -4.11 10.36
N THR A 284 13.04 -4.85 9.34
CA THR A 284 13.36 -4.55 7.94
C THR A 284 12.17 -3.85 7.32
N LEU A 285 12.37 -2.62 6.85
CA LEU A 285 11.39 -1.88 6.07
C LEU A 285 11.61 -2.22 4.59
N TYR A 286 10.70 -2.96 4.00
CA TYR A 286 10.61 -3.18 2.55
C TYR A 286 9.83 -2.05 1.90
N LEU A 287 10.17 -1.71 0.67
CA LEU A 287 9.56 -0.63 -0.08
C LEU A 287 9.41 -1.03 -1.54
N THR A 288 8.17 -1.17 -2.00
CA THR A 288 7.86 -1.32 -3.42
C THR A 288 8.01 0.02 -4.14
N SER A 289 8.17 -0.03 -5.47
CA SER A 289 8.26 1.16 -6.29
C SER A 289 7.65 0.94 -7.69
N ALA A 290 7.50 2.03 -8.43
CA ALA A 290 6.95 2.02 -9.77
C ALA A 290 7.90 2.64 -10.79
N ARG A 291 7.79 2.16 -12.03
CA ARG A 291 8.40 2.74 -13.22
C ARG A 291 7.40 3.05 -14.34
N HIS A 292 6.15 2.63 -14.15
CA HIS A 292 5.08 2.82 -15.12
C HIS A 292 4.92 4.30 -15.49
N HIS A 293 4.73 4.56 -16.79
CA HIS A 293 4.63 5.91 -17.38
C HIS A 293 5.82 6.84 -17.09
N ARG A 294 7.01 6.31 -16.78
CA ARG A 294 8.25 7.10 -16.72
C ARG A 294 8.96 7.09 -18.07
N ASN A 295 9.59 8.20 -18.42
CA ASN A 295 10.32 8.32 -19.69
C ASN A 295 11.72 7.66 -19.59
N ALA A 296 12.35 7.41 -20.74
CA ALA A 296 13.65 6.72 -20.79
C ALA A 296 14.79 7.48 -20.08
N ALA A 297 14.79 8.82 -20.13
CA ALA A 297 15.82 9.62 -19.46
C ALA A 297 15.70 9.54 -17.94
N GLU A 298 14.48 9.56 -17.39
CA GLU A 298 14.22 9.37 -15.97
C GLU A 298 14.62 7.96 -15.52
N LEU A 299 14.28 6.93 -16.30
CA LEU A 299 14.64 5.55 -15.96
C LEU A 299 16.15 5.28 -16.03
N ALA A 300 16.87 5.95 -16.94
CA ALA A 300 18.32 5.89 -16.99
C ALA A 300 18.96 6.57 -15.76
N ALA A 301 18.36 7.66 -15.27
CA ALA A 301 18.83 8.35 -14.07
C ALA A 301 18.47 7.62 -12.76
N TYR A 302 17.38 6.84 -12.76
CA TYR A 302 16.89 6.07 -11.61
C TYR A 302 16.74 4.59 -11.96
N PRO A 303 17.84 3.85 -12.13
CA PRO A 303 17.82 2.45 -12.59
C PRO A 303 17.11 1.48 -11.63
N LEU A 304 16.96 1.87 -10.36
CA LEU A 304 16.25 1.08 -9.35
C LEU A 304 14.71 1.19 -9.44
N SER A 305 14.18 2.05 -10.32
CA SER A 305 12.73 2.25 -10.46
C SER A 305 12.01 0.94 -10.83
N GLY A 306 11.02 0.55 -10.02
CA GLY A 306 10.26 -0.69 -10.16
C GLY A 306 10.81 -1.86 -9.34
N GLN A 307 12.02 -1.74 -8.77
CA GLN A 307 12.54 -2.75 -7.84
C GLN A 307 11.96 -2.58 -6.44
N VAL A 308 12.06 -3.65 -5.65
CA VAL A 308 11.82 -3.61 -4.21
C VAL A 308 13.11 -3.27 -3.49
N LEU A 309 13.08 -2.24 -2.66
CA LEU A 309 14.18 -1.82 -1.81
C LEU A 309 13.94 -2.24 -0.37
N SER A 310 14.99 -2.32 0.44
CA SER A 310 14.88 -2.50 1.88
C SER A 310 15.89 -1.67 2.64
N MET A 311 15.56 -1.33 3.88
CA MET A 311 16.49 -0.76 4.86
C MET A 311 16.18 -1.30 6.26
N ARG A 312 17.14 -1.19 7.17
CA ARG A 312 16.94 -1.51 8.58
C ARG A 312 16.40 -0.31 9.34
N VAL A 313 15.52 -0.58 10.31
CA VAL A 313 14.91 0.42 11.20
C VAL A 313 15.11 0.02 12.66
N GLU A 314 15.07 1.02 13.55
CA GLU A 314 15.23 0.79 14.98
C GLU A 314 13.98 0.20 15.64
N VAL A 315 12.80 0.68 15.21
CA VAL A 315 11.50 0.28 15.74
C VAL A 315 10.92 -0.81 14.84
N ALA A 316 10.49 -1.91 15.45
CA ALA A 316 9.85 -3.00 14.74
C ALA A 316 8.47 -2.56 14.21
N GLY A 317 8.10 -3.10 13.06
CA GLY A 317 6.75 -3.01 12.53
C GLY A 317 5.73 -3.87 13.27
N LEU A 318 4.50 -3.84 12.76
CA LEU A 318 3.46 -4.81 13.11
C LEU A 318 3.50 -6.00 12.13
N PRO A 319 3.16 -7.22 12.60
CA PRO A 319 2.98 -8.36 11.70
C PRO A 319 1.81 -8.12 10.74
N VAL A 320 1.85 -8.78 9.58
CA VAL A 320 0.72 -8.77 8.65
C VAL A 320 -0.51 -9.41 9.29
N ASN A 321 -1.68 -8.79 9.12
CA ASN A 321 -2.95 -9.41 9.50
C ASN A 321 -3.40 -10.39 8.41
N PHE A 322 -3.92 -11.54 8.85
CA PHE A 322 -4.40 -12.57 7.96
C PHE A 322 -5.90 -12.41 7.71
N TYR A 323 -6.32 -12.65 6.48
CA TYR A 323 -7.73 -12.79 6.12
C TYR A 323 -8.33 -14.03 6.79
N VAL A 324 -9.54 -13.92 7.33
CA VAL A 324 -10.26 -15.01 8.00
C VAL A 324 -11.57 -15.29 7.28
N ASP A 325 -11.72 -16.52 6.81
CA ASP A 325 -12.87 -17.08 6.08
C ASP A 325 -13.38 -18.40 6.67
#